data_AF-A8AM58-F1
#
_entry.id   AF-A8AM58-F1
#
_cell.length_a   1.000
_cell.length_b   1.000
_cell.length_c   1.000
_cell.angle_alpha   90.00
_cell.angle_beta   90.00
_cell.angle_gamma   90.00
#
_symmetry.space_group_name_H-M   'P 1'
#
loop_
_entity.id
_entity.type
_entity.pdbx_description
1 polymer ?
#
loop_
_entity_poly.entity_id
_entity_poly.type
_entity_poly.pdbx_seq_one_letter_code
_entity_poly.pdbx_strand_id
1 'polypeptide(L)'
;MTTNSYLEYFLTLLGWVVNNGLWNAISATGLFALPLLIKLLALWLQARSQGADEGNKAALALVWTEHLMYTSLLVIMFTCVPMLNIDLDTIKYDTTRSKQCGMSVPQPADTGYQPIINSLGGKTAAVPVWWYFIHVISKGITSATVATLPCQPDLRQIRFEVQHTRIKDPALAQELRDFVEECYAPSRARLKFRAGELEDDTSDDTA
;
A
#
# COMPACT_ATOMS: atom_id res chain seq x y z
N MET A 1 -5.28 -8.42 2.05
CA MET A 1 -4.32 -7.30 2.06
C MET A 1 -4.09 -6.85 0.62
N THR A 2 -4.05 -5.54 0.32
CA THR A 2 -3.85 -5.02 -1.05
C THR A 2 -2.51 -4.30 -1.16
N THR A 3 -1.88 -4.35 -2.33
CA THR A 3 -0.63 -3.62 -2.62
C THR A 3 -0.72 -2.89 -3.95
N ASN A 4 -0.10 -1.71 -4.04
CA ASN A 4 -0.15 -0.85 -5.23
C ASN A 4 1.15 -0.90 -6.05
N SER A 5 2.22 -1.45 -5.48
CA SER A 5 3.53 -1.58 -6.11
C SER A 5 4.01 -3.03 -6.08
N TYR A 6 4.73 -3.45 -7.13
CA TYR A 6 5.33 -4.78 -7.22
C TYR A 6 6.35 -5.02 -6.09
N LEU A 7 7.04 -3.97 -5.65
CA LEU A 7 8.03 -4.04 -4.55
C LEU A 7 7.36 -4.31 -3.21
N GLU A 8 6.24 -3.63 -2.98
CA GLU A 8 5.43 -3.80 -1.79
C GLU A 8 4.85 -5.21 -1.68
N TYR A 9 4.45 -5.80 -2.81
CA TYR A 9 3.88 -7.14 -2.86
C TYR A 9 4.78 -8.20 -2.20
N PHE A 10 6.08 -8.24 -2.49
CA PHE A 10 6.98 -9.21 -1.87
C PHE A 10 7.57 -8.75 -0.54
N LEU A 11 7.84 -7.45 -0.37
CA LEU A 11 8.39 -6.92 0.88
C LEU A 11 7.41 -7.06 2.05
N THR A 12 6.11 -6.95 1.80
CA THR A 12 5.09 -7.15 2.82
C THR A 12 5.12 -8.58 3.36
N LEU A 13 5.14 -9.59 2.48
CA LEU A 13 5.27 -10.99 2.92
C LEU A 13 6.60 -11.24 3.64
N LEU A 14 7.71 -10.79 3.06
CA LEU A 14 9.05 -10.95 3.66
C LEU A 14 9.10 -10.35 5.08
N GLY A 15 8.57 -9.14 5.25
CA GLY A 15 8.50 -8.47 6.55
C GLY A 15 7.75 -9.29 7.58
N TRP A 16 6.62 -9.91 7.19
CA TRP A 16 5.85 -10.76 8.09
C TRP A 16 6.54 -12.09 8.40
N VAL A 17 7.21 -12.72 7.43
CA VAL A 17 8.02 -13.93 7.67
C VAL A 17 9.12 -13.65 8.70
N VAL A 18 9.85 -12.54 8.55
CA VAL A 18 10.88 -12.12 9.50
C VAL A 18 10.26 -11.81 10.87
N ASN A 19 9.14 -11.11 10.91
CA ASN A 19 8.42 -10.80 12.14
C ASN A 19 7.94 -12.07 12.87
N ASN A 20 7.49 -13.10 12.16
CA ASN A 20 7.14 -14.38 12.80
C ASN A 20 8.36 -15.07 13.41
N GLY A 21 9.51 -15.04 12.73
CA GLY A 21 10.76 -15.52 13.29
C GLY A 21 11.15 -14.78 14.58
N LEU A 22 11.04 -13.46 14.58
CA LEU A 22 11.30 -12.62 15.76
C LEU A 22 10.32 -12.91 16.90
N TRP A 23 9.02 -12.98 16.60
CA TRP A 23 7.99 -13.28 17.61
C TRP A 23 8.20 -14.66 18.23
N ASN A 24 8.57 -15.67 17.43
CA ASN A 24 8.90 -17.00 17.93
C ASN A 24 10.13 -16.98 18.85
N ALA A 25 11.15 -16.19 18.55
CA ALA A 25 12.29 -16.01 19.43
C ALA A 25 11.91 -15.32 20.75
N ILE A 26 11.09 -14.26 20.68
CA ILE A 26 10.60 -13.53 21.85
C ILE A 26 9.71 -14.42 22.74
N SER A 27 8.86 -15.24 22.15
CA SER A 27 7.97 -16.15 22.90
C SER A 27 8.74 -17.31 23.51
N ALA A 28 9.69 -17.91 22.77
CA ALA A 28 10.54 -18.99 23.28
C ALA A 28 11.45 -18.55 24.44
N THR A 29 11.95 -17.31 24.41
CA THR A 29 12.78 -16.74 25.49
C THR A 29 11.95 -16.17 26.64
N GLY A 30 10.63 -16.04 26.49
CA GLY A 30 9.77 -15.39 27.48
C GLY A 30 9.97 -13.87 27.57
N LEU A 31 10.69 -13.26 26.63
CA LEU A 31 11.04 -11.84 26.67
C LEU A 31 9.81 -10.92 26.59
N PHE A 32 8.69 -11.40 26.04
CA PHE A 32 7.42 -10.67 26.02
C PHE A 32 6.90 -10.32 27.44
N ALA A 33 7.27 -11.10 28.46
CA ALA A 33 6.85 -10.87 29.85
C ALA A 33 7.67 -9.79 30.56
N LEU A 34 8.83 -9.40 30.01
CA LEU A 34 9.73 -8.42 30.61
C LEU A 34 9.08 -7.03 30.82
N PRO A 35 8.41 -6.40 29.83
CA PRO A 35 7.73 -5.12 30.06
C PRO A 35 6.60 -5.24 31.09
N LEU A 36 5.93 -6.39 31.15
CA LEU A 36 4.92 -6.69 32.16
C LEU A 36 5.50 -6.73 33.57
N LEU A 37 6.63 -7.42 33.76
CA LEU A 37 7.33 -7.47 35.03
C LEU A 37 7.81 -6.09 35.48
N ILE A 38 8.39 -5.28 34.58
CA ILE A 38 8.82 -3.93 34.91
C ILE A 38 7.64 -3.08 35.38
N LYS A 39 6.50 -3.12 34.68
CA LYS A 39 5.30 -2.38 35.06
C LYS A 39 4.68 -2.89 36.36
N LEU A 40 4.68 -4.21 36.58
CA LEU A 40 4.20 -4.81 37.82
C LEU A 40 5.06 -4.35 39.03
N LEU A 41 6.38 -4.36 38.89
CA LEU A 41 7.30 -3.86 39.93
C LEU A 41 7.11 -2.36 40.18
N ALA A 42 6.91 -1.57 39.13
CA ALA A 42 6.63 -0.13 39.26
C ALA A 42 5.33 0.14 40.04
N LEU A 43 4.26 -0.59 39.73
CA LEU A 43 2.99 -0.49 40.45
C LEU A 43 3.11 -0.96 41.90
N TRP A 44 3.88 -2.03 42.14
CA TRP A 44 4.14 -2.52 43.49
C TRP A 44 4.90 -1.49 44.33
N LEU A 45 5.94 -0.87 43.78
CA LEU A 45 6.66 0.23 44.43
C LEU A 45 5.75 1.44 44.69
N GLN A 46 4.90 1.78 43.71
CA GLN A 46 3.94 2.87 43.83
C GLN A 46 2.91 2.62 44.94
N ALA A 47 2.35 1.42 45.03
CA ALA A 47 1.43 1.04 46.11
C ALA A 47 2.10 1.12 47.49
N ARG A 48 3.40 0.81 47.57
CA ARG A 48 4.18 0.94 48.82
C ARG A 48 4.49 2.38 49.20
N SER A 49 4.60 3.28 48.21
CA SER A 49 4.87 4.70 48.42
C SER A 49 3.66 5.49 48.96
N GLN A 50 2.46 4.94 48.87
CA GLN A 50 1.25 5.61 49.37
C GLN A 50 1.23 5.73 50.90
N GLY A 51 0.73 6.87 51.39
CA GLY A 51 0.62 7.21 52.81
C GLY A 51 -0.40 6.35 53.57
N ALA A 52 -0.45 6.48 54.90
CA ALA A 52 -1.39 5.73 55.74
C ALA A 52 -2.87 6.14 55.55
N ASP A 53 -3.12 7.32 54.99
CA ASP A 53 -4.47 7.90 54.81
C ASP A 53 -5.25 7.37 53.60
N GLU A 54 -4.65 6.51 52.75
CA GLU A 54 -5.27 5.98 51.51
C GLU A 54 -6.15 4.74 51.75
N GLY A 55 -6.32 4.28 53.00
CA GLY A 55 -7.11 3.10 53.32
C GLY A 55 -6.40 1.77 53.03
N ASN A 56 -7.14 0.73 52.63
CA ASN A 56 -6.59 -0.62 52.45
C ASN A 56 -5.71 -0.73 51.19
N LYS A 57 -4.41 -0.50 51.37
CA LYS A 57 -3.38 -0.57 50.31
C LYS A 57 -3.37 -1.90 49.55
N ALA A 58 -3.69 -3.01 50.21
CA ALA A 58 -3.68 -4.33 49.58
C ALA A 58 -4.83 -4.50 48.57
N ALA A 59 -6.02 -3.99 48.90
CA ALA A 59 -7.17 -4.05 47.99
C ALA A 59 -6.94 -3.16 46.75
N LEU A 60 -6.37 -1.96 46.95
CA LEU A 60 -6.09 -1.04 45.85
C LEU A 60 -5.02 -1.59 44.89
N ALA A 61 -3.92 -2.13 45.43
CA ALA A 61 -2.86 -2.72 44.63
C ALA A 61 -3.35 -3.93 43.81
N LEU A 62 -4.28 -4.72 44.37
CA LEU A 62 -4.88 -5.87 43.68
C LEU A 62 -5.70 -5.42 42.46
N VAL A 63 -6.56 -4.42 42.63
CA VAL A 63 -7.39 -3.87 41.52
C VAL A 63 -6.50 -3.29 40.41
N TRP A 64 -5.43 -2.57 40.75
CA TRP A 64 -4.50 -2.05 39.75
C TRP A 64 -3.74 -3.14 39.01
N THR A 65 -3.31 -4.18 39.72
CA THR A 65 -2.62 -5.32 39.14
C THR A 65 -3.54 -6.10 38.20
N GLU A 66 -4.80 -6.29 38.61
CA GLU A 66 -5.83 -6.95 37.80
C GLU A 66 -6.09 -6.16 36.50
N HIS A 67 -6.26 -4.84 36.60
CA HIS A 67 -6.44 -3.99 35.42
C HIS A 67 -5.21 -4.05 34.49
N LEU A 68 -3.99 -4.00 35.03
CA LEU A 68 -2.77 -4.15 34.24
C LEU A 68 -2.74 -5.50 33.51
N MET A 69 -3.07 -6.60 34.19
CA MET A 69 -3.06 -7.93 33.57
C MET A 69 -4.08 -8.06 32.45
N TYR A 70 -5.33 -7.63 32.66
CA TYR A 70 -6.35 -7.72 31.61
C TYR A 70 -6.03 -6.83 30.41
N THR A 71 -5.62 -5.57 30.66
CA THR A 71 -5.30 -4.64 29.56
C THR A 71 -4.08 -5.12 28.77
N SER A 72 -3.02 -5.55 29.44
CA SER A 72 -1.82 -6.07 28.77
C SER A 72 -2.09 -7.36 27.99
N LEU A 73 -2.89 -8.28 28.52
CA LEU A 73 -3.27 -9.51 27.83
C LEU A 73 -4.04 -9.20 26.54
N LEU A 74 -5.00 -8.28 26.59
CA LEU A 74 -5.73 -7.82 25.40
C LEU A 74 -4.81 -7.18 24.36
N VAL A 75 -3.89 -6.31 24.78
CA VAL A 75 -2.93 -5.65 23.87
C VAL A 75 -2.02 -6.69 23.23
N ILE A 76 -1.44 -7.61 24.00
CA ILE A 76 -0.54 -8.65 23.47
C ILE A 76 -1.28 -9.55 22.49
N MET A 77 -2.49 -10.01 22.86
CA MET A 77 -3.31 -10.86 22.01
C MET A 77 -3.64 -10.19 20.67
N PHE A 78 -4.03 -8.91 20.70
CA PHE A 78 -4.47 -8.21 19.50
C PHE A 78 -3.33 -7.68 18.61
N THR A 79 -2.22 -7.28 19.22
CA THR A 79 -1.11 -6.58 18.52
C THR A 79 0.11 -7.45 18.26
N CYS A 80 0.37 -8.47 19.09
CA CYS A 80 1.61 -9.25 19.01
C CYS A 80 1.38 -10.68 18.53
N VAL A 81 0.29 -11.33 18.95
CA VAL A 81 0.01 -12.72 18.58
C VAL A 81 -0.40 -12.80 17.10
N PRO A 82 0.34 -13.52 16.25
CA PRO A 82 0.00 -13.64 14.84
C PRO A 82 -1.10 -14.69 14.66
N MET A 83 -2.29 -14.28 14.21
CA MET A 83 -3.45 -15.17 14.06
C MET A 83 -3.91 -15.35 12.61
N LEU A 84 -3.67 -14.36 11.75
CA LEU A 84 -4.17 -14.34 10.38
C LEU A 84 -3.08 -14.77 9.41
N ASN A 85 -3.22 -15.91 8.74
CA ASN A 85 -2.27 -16.35 7.72
C ASN A 85 -2.42 -15.51 6.45
N ILE A 86 -1.30 -15.12 5.86
CA ILE A 86 -1.16 -14.35 4.64
C ILE A 86 -0.11 -15.03 3.77
N ASP A 87 -0.53 -15.34 2.55
CA ASP A 87 0.29 -15.94 1.49
C ASP A 87 0.29 -15.02 0.26
N LEU A 88 1.22 -15.25 -0.67
CA LEU A 88 1.31 -14.48 -1.92
C LEU A 88 -0.01 -14.47 -2.70
N ASP A 89 -0.75 -15.57 -2.69
CA ASP A 89 -2.05 -15.68 -3.38
C ASP A 89 -3.17 -14.85 -2.71
N THR A 90 -3.02 -14.53 -1.43
CA THR A 90 -4.01 -13.74 -0.67
C THR A 90 -3.79 -12.24 -0.79
N ILE A 91 -2.61 -11.81 -1.24
CA ILE A 91 -2.27 -10.41 -1.44
C ILE A 91 -2.76 -10.00 -2.83
N LYS A 92 -3.68 -9.05 -2.90
CA LYS A 92 -4.21 -8.55 -4.18
C LYS A 92 -3.37 -7.38 -4.68
N TYR A 93 -2.84 -7.50 -5.90
CA TYR A 93 -2.14 -6.41 -6.58
C TYR A 93 -3.15 -5.54 -7.34
N ASP A 94 -3.32 -4.29 -6.94
CA ASP A 94 -4.28 -3.37 -7.56
C ASP A 94 -3.60 -2.50 -8.65
N THR A 95 -4.06 -2.65 -9.89
CA THR A 95 -3.58 -1.90 -11.07
C THR A 95 -4.63 -0.97 -11.67
N THR A 96 -5.78 -0.82 -11.00
CA THR A 96 -6.89 -0.01 -11.53
C THR A 96 -6.47 1.44 -11.77
N ARG A 97 -5.70 2.02 -10.84
CA ARG A 97 -5.28 3.42 -10.92
C ARG A 97 -4.16 3.66 -11.93
N SER A 98 -3.19 2.77 -12.03
CA SER A 98 -2.11 2.87 -13.01
C SER A 98 -2.66 2.83 -14.44
N LYS A 99 -3.66 1.97 -14.70
CA LYS A 99 -4.41 1.96 -15.97
C LYS A 99 -5.12 3.27 -16.25
N GLN A 100 -5.78 3.87 -15.26
CA GLN A 100 -6.46 5.16 -15.41
C GLN A 100 -5.50 6.31 -15.76
N CYS A 101 -4.27 6.27 -15.25
CA CYS A 101 -3.27 7.29 -15.47
C CYS A 101 -2.36 7.01 -16.69
N GLY A 102 -2.69 5.99 -17.50
CA GLY A 102 -1.92 5.64 -18.70
C GLY A 102 -0.52 5.10 -18.43
N MET A 103 -0.20 4.77 -17.18
CA MET A 103 1.11 4.25 -16.77
C MET A 103 1.03 2.73 -16.66
N SER A 104 1.70 2.03 -17.57
CA SER A 104 1.81 0.56 -17.50
C SER A 104 2.82 0.17 -16.42
N VAL A 105 2.34 -0.50 -15.37
CA VAL A 105 3.20 -1.10 -14.34
C VAL A 105 3.30 -2.60 -14.61
N PRO A 106 4.52 -3.18 -14.62
CA PRO A 106 4.69 -4.61 -14.83
C PRO A 106 4.04 -5.39 -13.69
N GLN A 107 3.46 -6.55 -14.00
CA GLN A 107 2.95 -7.45 -12.98
C GLN A 107 4.13 -8.00 -12.15
N PRO A 108 3.93 -8.32 -10.86
CA PRO A 108 5.03 -8.82 -10.02
C PRO A 108 5.82 -9.98 -10.66
N ALA A 109 5.14 -10.89 -11.36
CA ALA A 109 5.74 -12.04 -12.05
C ALA A 109 6.62 -11.66 -13.26
N ASP A 110 6.34 -10.54 -13.91
CA ASP A 110 7.04 -10.07 -15.12
C ASP A 110 8.22 -9.14 -14.81
N THR A 111 8.58 -9.01 -13.52
CA THR A 111 9.72 -8.20 -13.08
C THR A 111 10.99 -9.03 -12.89
N GLY A 112 12.16 -8.37 -12.85
CA GLY A 112 13.44 -9.01 -12.48
C GLY A 112 13.48 -9.61 -11.06
N TYR A 113 12.43 -9.43 -10.26
CA TYR A 113 12.28 -9.99 -8.91
C TYR A 113 11.63 -11.39 -8.90
N GLN A 114 11.36 -11.99 -10.06
CA GLN A 114 10.78 -13.33 -10.17
C GLN A 114 11.50 -14.41 -9.32
N PRO A 115 12.85 -14.46 -9.25
CA PRO A 115 13.54 -15.45 -8.40
C PRO A 115 13.19 -15.32 -6.91
N ILE A 116 12.96 -14.10 -6.44
CA ILE A 116 12.57 -13.84 -5.04
C ILE A 116 11.13 -14.27 -4.80
N ILE A 117 10.24 -14.01 -5.75
CA ILE A 117 8.84 -14.47 -5.69
C ILE A 117 8.80 -16.00 -5.65
N ASN A 118 9.59 -16.69 -6.46
CA ASN A 118 9.67 -18.15 -6.45
C ASN A 118 10.27 -18.69 -5.14
N SER A 119 11.26 -18.01 -4.57
CA SER A 119 11.83 -18.40 -3.26
C SER A 119 10.87 -18.17 -2.09
N LEU A 120 9.97 -17.20 -2.20
CA LEU A 120 8.90 -16.94 -1.22
C LEU A 120 7.62 -17.75 -1.52
N GLY A 121 7.47 -18.27 -2.73
CA GLY A 121 6.38 -19.14 -3.16
C GLY A 121 6.32 -20.39 -2.30
N GLY A 122 5.27 -20.49 -1.47
CA GLY A 122 5.09 -21.58 -0.50
C GLY A 122 5.51 -21.25 0.93
N LYS A 123 6.04 -20.05 1.20
CA LYS A 123 6.18 -19.52 2.57
C LYS A 123 4.90 -18.80 2.97
N THR A 124 4.34 -19.22 4.11
CA THR A 124 3.16 -18.61 4.72
C THR A 124 3.59 -17.77 5.91
N ALA A 125 3.04 -16.55 6.05
CA ALA A 125 3.32 -15.69 7.19
C ALA A 125 2.02 -15.41 7.96
N ALA A 126 2.10 -15.30 9.29
CA ALA A 126 0.95 -14.99 10.12
C ALA A 126 1.05 -13.56 10.66
N VAL A 127 -0.06 -12.83 10.66
CA VAL A 127 -0.11 -11.41 10.99
C VAL A 127 -1.05 -11.17 12.17
N PRO A 128 -0.69 -10.29 13.12
CA PRO A 128 -1.61 -9.89 14.19
C PRO A 128 -2.78 -9.06 13.65
N VAL A 129 -3.94 -9.19 14.29
CA VAL A 129 -5.19 -8.56 13.83
C VAL A 129 -5.07 -7.04 13.75
N TRP A 130 -4.45 -6.41 14.76
CA TRP A 130 -4.23 -4.97 14.77
C TRP A 130 -3.45 -4.48 13.55
N TRP A 131 -2.34 -5.13 13.23
CA TRP A 131 -1.48 -4.69 12.14
C TRP A 131 -2.11 -4.95 10.77
N TYR A 132 -2.86 -6.04 10.63
CA TYR A 132 -3.66 -6.27 9.44
C TYR A 132 -4.66 -5.12 9.22
N PHE A 133 -5.38 -4.74 10.27
CA PHE A 133 -6.35 -3.65 10.24
C PHE A 133 -5.69 -2.31 9.88
N ILE A 134 -4.59 -1.95 10.57
CA ILE A 134 -3.83 -0.73 10.29
C ILE A 134 -3.30 -0.71 8.85
N HIS A 135 -2.85 -1.86 8.33
CA HIS A 135 -2.40 -1.93 6.95
C HIS A 135 -3.53 -1.64 5.96
N VAL A 136 -4.71 -2.26 6.15
CA VAL A 136 -5.87 -2.02 5.27
C VAL A 136 -6.29 -0.56 5.31
N ILE A 137 -6.36 0.06 6.50
CA ILE A 137 -6.69 1.49 6.62
C ILE A 137 -5.62 2.36 5.96
N SER A 138 -4.35 2.11 6.22
CA SER A 138 -3.24 2.87 5.64
C SER A 138 -3.30 2.83 4.12
N LYS A 139 -3.55 1.65 3.52
CA LYS A 139 -3.72 1.50 2.08
C LYS A 139 -4.97 2.20 1.56
N GLY A 140 -6.09 2.12 2.29
CA GLY A 140 -7.32 2.82 1.94
C GLY A 140 -7.11 4.34 1.88
N ILE A 141 -6.44 4.91 2.88
CA ILE A 141 -6.11 6.34 2.92
C ILE A 141 -5.16 6.70 1.77
N THR A 142 -4.07 5.96 1.57
CA THR A 142 -3.13 6.23 0.48
C THR A 142 -3.81 6.15 -0.88
N SER A 143 -4.68 5.15 -1.10
CA SER A 143 -5.45 5.01 -2.33
C SER A 143 -6.41 6.18 -2.53
N ALA A 144 -7.10 6.62 -1.48
CA ALA A 144 -8.00 7.78 -1.54
C ALA A 144 -7.23 9.07 -1.83
N THR A 145 -6.05 9.27 -1.23
CA THR A 145 -5.19 10.43 -1.51
C THR A 145 -4.67 10.42 -2.95
N VAL A 146 -4.21 9.28 -3.47
CA VAL A 146 -3.77 9.18 -4.87
C VAL A 146 -4.96 9.33 -5.83
N ALA A 147 -6.18 9.03 -5.39
CA ALA A 147 -7.39 9.24 -6.18
C ALA A 147 -7.71 10.73 -6.44
N THR A 148 -7.19 11.66 -5.63
CA THR A 148 -7.39 13.10 -5.84
C THR A 148 -6.41 13.71 -6.84
N LEU A 149 -5.31 13.00 -7.14
CA LEU A 149 -4.34 13.48 -8.13
C LEU A 149 -4.96 13.45 -9.53
N PRO A 150 -4.92 14.57 -10.28
CA PRO A 150 -5.41 14.61 -11.65
C PRO A 150 -4.48 13.77 -12.54
N CYS A 151 -4.98 12.65 -13.04
CA CYS A 151 -4.28 11.83 -14.03
C CYS A 151 -4.54 12.25 -15.48
N GLN A 152 -5.24 13.36 -15.69
CA GLN A 152 -5.44 13.90 -17.04
C GLN A 152 -4.13 14.53 -17.53
N PRO A 153 -3.63 14.16 -18.73
CA PRO A 153 -2.60 14.96 -19.37
C PRO A 153 -3.18 16.34 -19.63
N ASP A 154 -2.59 17.39 -19.05
CA ASP A 154 -3.02 18.75 -19.35
C ASP A 154 -2.61 19.10 -20.78
N LEU A 155 -3.56 18.90 -21.71
CA LEU A 155 -3.38 19.24 -23.12
C LEU A 155 -3.09 20.73 -23.31
N ARG A 156 -3.46 21.61 -22.36
CA ARG A 156 -3.12 23.03 -22.40
C ARG A 156 -1.65 23.24 -22.07
N GLN A 157 -1.12 22.55 -21.06
CA GLN A 157 0.30 22.62 -20.72
C GLN A 157 1.17 22.06 -21.84
N ILE A 158 0.82 20.90 -22.40
CA ILE A 158 1.53 20.33 -23.57
C ILE A 158 1.48 21.30 -24.75
N ARG A 159 0.33 21.94 -25.01
CA ARG A 159 0.21 22.94 -26.07
C ARG A 159 1.11 24.16 -25.79
N PHE A 160 1.18 24.63 -24.56
CA PHE A 160 2.04 25.76 -24.19
C PHE A 160 3.53 25.42 -24.36
N GLU A 161 3.96 24.25 -23.90
CA GLU A 161 5.33 23.75 -24.10
C GLU A 161 5.68 23.63 -25.58
N VAL A 162 4.78 23.05 -26.40
CA VAL A 162 4.95 22.95 -27.85
C VAL A 162 5.02 24.33 -28.53
N GLN A 163 4.23 25.31 -28.08
CA GLN A 163 4.30 26.68 -28.59
C GLN A 163 5.58 27.39 -28.19
N HIS A 164 6.17 27.03 -27.05
CA HIS A 164 7.40 27.63 -26.55
C HIS A 164 8.67 26.97 -27.10
N THR A 165 8.57 25.74 -27.61
CA THR A 165 9.63 25.12 -28.40
C THR A 165 9.75 25.80 -29.77
N ARG A 166 10.66 26.78 -29.88
CA ARG A 166 10.99 27.44 -31.14
C ARG A 166 12.01 26.61 -31.92
N ILE A 167 11.68 26.24 -33.16
CA ILE A 167 12.63 25.63 -34.10
C ILE A 167 13.63 26.71 -34.53
N LYS A 168 14.93 26.48 -34.30
CA LYS A 168 15.99 27.46 -34.59
C LYS A 168 16.29 27.62 -36.09
N ASP A 169 16.12 26.55 -36.86
CA ASP A 169 16.40 26.52 -38.29
C ASP A 169 15.16 26.87 -39.12
N PRO A 170 15.19 27.94 -39.93
CA PRO A 170 14.05 28.34 -40.75
C PRO A 170 13.71 27.34 -41.87
N ALA A 171 14.68 26.58 -42.39
CA ALA A 171 14.43 25.58 -43.44
C ALA A 171 13.64 24.40 -42.87
N LEU A 172 14.05 23.88 -41.70
CA LEU A 172 13.35 22.80 -41.01
C LEU A 172 11.92 23.21 -40.58
N ALA A 173 11.73 24.47 -40.20
CA ALA A 173 10.40 25.00 -39.87
C ALA A 173 9.48 25.07 -41.10
N GLN A 174 10.03 25.17 -42.31
CA GLN A 174 9.25 25.14 -43.54
C GLN A 174 8.87 23.71 -43.94
N GLU A 175 9.83 22.78 -43.94
CA GLU A 175 9.52 21.37 -44.23
C GLU A 175 8.50 20.76 -43.26
N LEU A 176 8.57 21.12 -41.97
CA LEU A 176 7.59 20.65 -41.00
C LEU A 176 6.19 21.20 -41.31
N ARG A 177 6.07 22.45 -41.77
CA ARG A 177 4.77 23.04 -42.16
C ARG A 177 4.21 22.31 -43.37
N ASP A 178 5.02 22.11 -44.40
CA ASP A 178 4.62 21.42 -45.62
C ASP A 178 4.18 19.97 -45.29
N PHE A 179 4.94 19.26 -44.45
CA PHE A 179 4.55 17.92 -43.98
C PHE A 179 3.22 17.91 -43.20
N VAL A 180 3.02 18.89 -42.31
CA VAL A 180 1.81 18.97 -41.49
C VAL A 180 0.58 19.22 -42.35
N GLU A 181 0.69 20.08 -43.35
CA GLU A 181 -0.40 20.49 -44.24
C GLU A 181 -0.71 19.44 -45.31
N GLU A 182 0.31 18.91 -45.99
CA GLU A 182 0.13 17.97 -47.10
C GLU A 182 -0.13 16.52 -46.64
N CYS A 183 0.44 16.11 -45.50
CA CYS A 183 0.44 14.69 -45.12
C CYS A 183 -0.27 14.43 -43.78
N TYR A 184 0.11 15.13 -42.71
CA TYR A 184 -0.39 14.80 -41.36
C TYR A 184 -1.86 15.19 -41.16
N ALA A 185 -2.25 16.42 -41.48
CA ALA A 185 -3.63 16.90 -41.33
C ALA A 185 -4.66 16.07 -42.12
N PRO A 186 -4.47 15.80 -43.44
CA PRO A 186 -5.41 14.99 -44.19
C PRO A 186 -5.43 13.53 -43.73
N SER A 187 -4.28 12.95 -43.38
CA SER A 187 -4.23 11.56 -42.86
C SER A 187 -4.97 11.42 -41.53
N ARG A 188 -4.80 12.39 -40.63
CA ARG A 188 -5.52 12.42 -39.36
C ARG A 188 -7.03 12.63 -39.55
N ALA A 189 -7.43 13.45 -40.52
CA ALA A 189 -8.84 13.61 -40.87
C ALA A 189 -9.45 12.29 -41.37
N ARG A 190 -8.79 11.60 -42.31
CA ARG A 190 -9.22 10.28 -42.81
C ARG A 190 -9.32 9.24 -41.69
N LEU A 191 -8.35 9.21 -40.77
CA LEU A 191 -8.38 8.33 -39.61
C LEU A 191 -9.58 8.61 -38.69
N LYS A 192 -9.91 9.88 -38.44
CA LYS A 192 -11.07 10.24 -37.62
C LYS A 192 -12.40 9.87 -38.27
N PHE A 193 -12.56 10.10 -39.56
CA PHE A 193 -13.76 9.67 -40.29
C PHE A 193 -13.94 8.16 -40.18
N ARG A 194 -12.88 7.40 -40.45
CA ARG A 194 -12.92 5.93 -40.40
C ARG A 194 -13.11 5.37 -38.98
N ALA A 195 -12.63 6.07 -37.95
CA ALA A 195 -12.86 5.70 -36.56
C ALA A 195 -14.31 5.95 -36.13
N GLY A 196 -14.94 7.03 -36.60
CA GLY A 196 -16.37 7.29 -36.35
C GLY A 196 -17.29 6.28 -37.02
N GLU A 197 -16.94 5.81 -38.23
CA GLU A 197 -17.68 4.79 -38.96
C GLU A 197 -17.69 3.42 -38.22
N LEU A 198 -16.57 3.07 -37.58
CA LEU A 198 -16.48 1.86 -36.75
C LEU A 198 -17.31 1.95 -35.45
N GLU A 199 -17.45 3.14 -34.88
CA GLU A 199 -18.24 3.36 -33.64
C GLU A 199 -19.75 3.29 -33.91
N ASP A 200 -20.19 3.69 -35.10
CA ASP A 200 -21.58 3.61 -35.57
C ASP A 200 -21.98 2.16 -35.92
N ASP A 201 -21.15 1.44 -36.69
CA ASP A 201 -21.36 0.03 -37.03
C ASP A 201 -21.44 -0.88 -35.79
N THR A 202 -20.65 -0.60 -34.74
CA THR A 202 -20.70 -1.42 -33.50
C THR A 202 -21.94 -1.14 -32.65
N SER A 203 -22.64 -0.03 -32.89
CA SER A 203 -23.88 0.32 -32.19
C SER A 203 -25.13 -0.33 -32.82
N ASP A 204 -25.09 -0.57 -34.14
CA ASP A 204 -26.19 -1.22 -34.88
C ASP A 204 -26.19 -2.77 -34.70
N ASP A 205 -25.08 -3.35 -34.24
CA ASP A 205 -24.92 -4.78 -33.94
C ASP A 205 -25.44 -5.20 -32.52
N THR A 206 -26.15 -4.33 -31.80
CA THR A 206 -26.72 -4.63 -30.46
C THR A 206 -28.25 -4.55 -30.35
N ALA A 207 -28.98 -4.69 -31.45
CA ALA A 207 -30.45 -4.81 -31.47
C ALA A 207 -30.95 -6.25 -31.63
#